data_AF-A0A1D6ND04-F1
#
_entry.id   AF-A0A1D6ND04-F1
#
_cell.length_a   1.000
_cell.length_b   1.000
_cell.length_c   1.000
_cell.angle_alpha   90.00
_cell.angle_beta   90.00
_cell.angle_gamma   90.00
#
_symmetry.space_group_name_H-M   'P 1'
#
loop_
_entity.id
_entity.type
_entity.pdbx_description
1 polymer ?
#
loop_
_entity_poly.entity_id
_entity_poly.type
_entity_poly.pdbx_seq_one_letter_code
_entity_poly.pdbx_strand_id
1 'polypeptide(L)'
;MLHVFTICDAKTSCSLTCHVFHIQKVLFLETPERISSALRPYWAKAIEGRAHVVQAQPDMLELVPPATSKGNGVKVLLNHLSISPDEVELI
;
A
#
# COMPACT_ATOMS: atom_id res chain seq x y z
N MET A 1 -16.25 -8.87 10.89
CA MET A 1 -16.17 -9.44 9.53
C MET A 1 -15.12 -8.63 8.79
N LEU A 2 -13.87 -9.09 8.83
CA LEU A 2 -12.71 -8.40 8.29
C LEU A 2 -12.67 -8.68 6.78
N HIS A 3 -13.09 -7.74 5.93
CA HIS A 3 -12.91 -7.86 4.48
C HIS A 3 -11.45 -7.56 4.16
N VAL A 4 -10.58 -8.53 4.44
CA VAL A 4 -9.20 -8.53 3.96
C VAL A 4 -9.28 -8.88 2.48
N PHE A 5 -9.13 -7.89 1.60
CA PHE A 5 -8.85 -8.16 0.19
C PHE A 5 -7.42 -8.67 0.08
N THR A 6 -7.23 -9.94 0.39
CA THR A 6 -6.06 -10.75 0.01
C THR A 6 -6.61 -11.97 -0.71
N ILE A 7 -6.40 -12.05 -2.02
CA ILE A 7 -6.38 -13.36 -2.67
C ILE A 7 -5.02 -13.95 -2.33
N CYS A 8 -5.00 -14.85 -1.34
CA CYS A 8 -4.13 -16.03 -1.28
C CYS A 8 -4.60 -16.92 -0.12
N ASP A 9 -5.07 -18.11 -0.49
CA ASP A 9 -5.59 -19.16 0.38
C ASP A 9 -4.45 -19.79 1.20
N ALA A 10 -4.60 -19.86 2.52
CA ALA A 10 -3.53 -20.19 3.46
C ALA A 10 -3.40 -21.70 3.75
N LYS A 11 -3.74 -22.60 2.80
CA LYS A 11 -3.80 -24.04 3.10
C LYS A 11 -3.13 -25.02 2.14
N THR A 12 -2.29 -24.58 1.21
CA THR A 12 -1.57 -25.53 0.34
C THR A 12 -0.06 -25.39 0.50
N SER A 13 0.52 -26.37 1.20
CA SER A 13 1.95 -26.67 1.15
C SER A 13 2.33 -26.95 -0.30
N CYS A 14 2.85 -25.94 -1.01
CA CYS A 14 3.34 -26.08 -2.37
C CYS A 14 4.85 -25.85 -2.37
N SER A 15 5.61 -26.94 -2.34
CA SER A 15 7.01 -26.97 -2.71
C SER A 15 7.12 -26.71 -4.21
N LEU A 16 7.11 -25.45 -4.65
CA LEU A 16 7.44 -24.98 -6.00
C LEU A 16 7.39 -23.45 -5.96
N THR A 17 8.54 -22.80 -6.12
CA THR A 17 8.76 -21.40 -6.48
C THR A 17 7.63 -20.44 -6.09
N CYS A 18 7.69 -19.90 -4.86
CA CYS A 18 6.81 -18.82 -4.43
C CYS A 18 7.12 -17.58 -5.29
N HIS A 19 6.41 -17.43 -6.41
CA HIS A 19 6.18 -16.12 -7.01
C HIS A 19 5.43 -15.32 -5.97
N VAL A 20 6.19 -14.61 -5.11
CA VAL A 20 5.64 -13.65 -4.17
C VAL A 20 4.81 -12.68 -5.01
N PHE A 21 3.49 -12.81 -4.96
CA PHE A 21 2.57 -11.86 -5.56
C PHE A 21 3.03 -10.47 -5.12
N HIS A 22 3.26 -9.58 -6.09
CA HIS A 22 3.78 -8.25 -5.83
C HIS A 22 2.68 -7.43 -5.13
N ILE A 23 2.59 -7.55 -3.80
CA ILE A 23 1.59 -6.85 -3.00
C ILE A 23 1.86 -5.34 -3.12
N GLN A 24 0.91 -4.63 -3.73
CA GLN A 24 1.06 -3.19 -3.99
C GLN A 24 0.69 -2.32 -2.79
N LYS A 25 -0.23 -2.77 -1.94
CA LYS A 25 -0.61 -2.11 -0.68
C LYS A 25 -1.41 -3.05 0.22
N VAL A 26 -1.43 -2.74 1.52
CA VAL A 26 -2.38 -3.30 2.50
C VAL A 26 -3.23 -2.15 3.04
N LEU A 27 -4.55 -2.34 3.10
CA LEU A 27 -5.49 -1.34 3.59
C LEU A 27 -6.26 -1.91 4.80
N PHE A 28 -6.25 -1.18 5.91
CA PHE A 28 -7.10 -1.43 7.06
C PHE A 28 -8.27 -0.43 7.05
N LEU A 29 -9.48 -0.98 7.11
CA LEU A 29 -10.72 -0.23 7.28
C LEU A 29 -11.21 -0.46 8.71
N GLU A 30 -11.18 0.58 9.53
CA GLU A 30 -11.51 0.51 10.95
C GLU A 30 -11.99 1.88 11.45
N THR A 31 -12.49 1.94 12.68
CA THR A 31 -12.87 3.24 13.26
C THR A 31 -11.63 4.14 13.44
N PRO A 32 -11.77 5.47 13.30
CA PRO A 32 -10.65 6.40 13.50
C PRO A 32 -9.98 6.25 14.88
N GLU A 33 -10.76 5.90 15.90
CA GLU A 33 -10.27 5.65 17.26
C GLU A 33 -9.38 4.41 17.31
N ARG A 34 -9.77 3.30 16.67
CA ARG A 34 -8.94 2.08 16.62
C ARG A 34 -7.70 2.27 15.76
N ILE A 35 -7.79 3.04 14.69
CA ILE A 35 -6.64 3.37 13.84
C ILE A 35 -5.61 4.18 14.63
N SER A 36 -6.05 5.24 15.30
CA SER A 36 -5.17 6.14 16.04
C SER A 36 -4.59 5.51 17.32
N SER A 37 -5.40 4.77 18.07
CA SER A 37 -4.99 4.22 19.37
C SER A 37 -4.17 2.92 19.28
N ALA A 38 -4.41 2.08 18.26
CA ALA A 38 -3.83 0.73 18.20
C ALA A 38 -3.07 0.46 16.90
N LEU A 39 -3.73 0.60 15.75
CA LEU A 39 -3.17 0.11 14.48
C LEU A 39 -1.96 0.93 14.03
N ARG A 40 -2.07 2.26 14.03
CA ARG A 40 -1.00 3.14 13.55
C ARG A 40 0.25 3.05 14.43
N PRO A 41 0.18 3.13 15.78
CA PRO A 41 1.36 2.96 16.62
C PRO A 41 2.01 1.58 16.46
N TYR A 42 1.21 0.51 16.38
CA TYR A 42 1.72 -0.85 16.21
C TYR A 42 2.47 -1.00 14.89
N TRP A 43 1.86 -0.63 13.77
CA TRP A 43 2.47 -0.81 12.45
C TRP A 43 3.64 0.12 12.20
N ALA A 44 3.61 1.35 12.73
CA ALA A 44 4.76 2.25 12.68
C ALA A 44 6.01 1.61 13.33
N LYS A 45 5.81 0.86 14.43
CA LYS A 45 6.88 0.11 15.08
C LYS A 45 7.24 -1.17 14.34
N ALA A 46 6.26 -2.00 13.98
CA ALA A 46 6.49 -3.34 13.44
C ALA A 46 7.14 -3.35 12.05
N ILE A 47 6.93 -2.29 11.27
CA ILE A 47 7.38 -2.23 9.88
C ILE A 47 8.87 -1.91 9.78
N GLU A 48 9.44 -1.14 10.73
CA GLU A 48 10.87 -0.83 10.80
C GLU A 48 11.47 -0.36 9.46
N GLY A 49 10.73 0.46 8.71
CA GLY A 49 11.17 1.00 7.42
C GLY A 49 10.99 0.09 6.21
N ARG A 50 10.45 -1.14 6.38
CA ARG A 50 10.14 -2.06 5.27
C ARG A 50 8.96 -1.63 4.40
N ALA A 51 8.18 -0.66 4.86
CA ALA A 51 7.02 -0.06 4.21
C ALA A 51 6.74 1.31 4.86
N HIS A 52 5.83 2.09 4.26
CA HIS A 52 5.33 3.33 4.85
C HIS A 52 3.92 3.12 5.40
N VAL A 53 3.69 3.63 6.60
CA VAL A 53 2.36 3.73 7.20
C VAL A 53 1.77 5.07 6.80
N VAL A 54 0.74 5.06 5.96
CA VAL A 54 0.08 6.25 5.41
C VAL A 54 -1.40 6.24 5.79
N GLN A 55 -1.97 7.40 6.03
CA GLN A 55 -3.39 7.55 6.36
C GLN A 55 -3.97 8.65 5.49
N ALA A 56 -4.75 8.28 4.48
CA ALA A 56 -5.41 9.23 3.58
C ALA A 56 -6.77 9.68 4.11
N GLN A 57 -7.47 8.80 4.84
CA GLN A 57 -8.76 9.08 5.47
C GLN A 57 -8.76 8.65 6.94
N PRO A 58 -9.60 9.25 7.80
CA PRO A 58 -9.64 8.93 9.23
C PRO A 58 -9.86 7.44 9.53
N ASP A 59 -10.65 6.76 8.69
CA ASP A 59 -11.05 5.35 8.79
C ASP A 59 -10.18 4.39 7.94
N MET A 60 -9.10 4.89 7.33
CA MET A 60 -8.26 4.13 6.39
C MET A 60 -6.77 4.21 6.71
N LEU A 61 -6.17 3.09 7.12
CA LEU A 61 -4.72 2.97 7.28
C LEU A 61 -4.11 2.14 6.16
N GLU A 62 -3.17 2.71 5.42
CA GLU A 62 -2.48 2.06 4.32
C GLU A 62 -1.03 1.70 4.70
N LEU A 63 -0.60 0.50 4.34
CA LEU A 63 0.80 0.10 4.30
C LEU A 63 1.23 0.01 2.85
N VAL A 64 2.18 0.85 2.45
CA VAL A 64 2.67 0.91 1.06
C VAL A 64 4.15 0.54 1.00
N PRO A 65 4.59 -0.29 0.03
CA PRO A 65 6.00 -0.59 -0.14
C PRO A 65 6.84 0.69 -0.34
N PRO A 66 8.11 0.69 0.09
CA PRO A 66 9.03 1.79 -0.15
C PRO A 66 9.12 2.09 -1.65
N ALA A 67 9.29 3.37 -2.01
CA ALA A 67 9.33 3.87 -3.40
C ALA A 67 8.01 3.82 -4.19
N THR A 68 6.89 3.45 -3.58
CA THR A 68 5.56 3.53 -4.21
C THR A 68 4.94 4.90 -3.95
N SER A 69 4.89 5.78 -4.95
CA SER A 69 4.22 7.09 -4.84
C SER A 69 3.43 7.43 -6.11
N LYS A 70 2.35 8.21 -5.94
CA LYS A 70 1.52 8.68 -7.06
C LYS A 70 2.35 9.48 -8.08
N GLY A 71 3.22 10.36 -7.59
CA GLY A 71 4.11 11.15 -8.44
C GLY A 71 5.08 10.29 -9.25
N ASN A 72 5.62 9.21 -8.66
CA ASN A 72 6.49 8.29 -9.40
C ASN A 72 5.70 7.50 -10.46
N GLY A 73 4.46 7.09 -10.15
CA GLY A 73 3.57 6.45 -11.11
C GLY A 73 3.22 7.36 -12.30
N VAL A 74 2.89 8.63 -12.04
CA VAL A 74 2.64 9.63 -13.09
C VAL A 74 3.90 9.83 -13.94
N LYS A 75 5.07 9.97 -13.33
CA LYS A 75 6.33 10.13 -14.07
C LYS A 75 6.61 8.95 -15.01
N VAL A 76 6.40 7.71 -14.55
CA VAL A 76 6.54 6.52 -15.38
C VAL A 76 5.56 6.57 -16.57
N LEU A 77 4.30 6.93 -16.33
CA LEU A 77 3.29 7.05 -17.38
C LEU A 77 3.65 8.11 -18.42
N LEU A 78 4.06 9.31 -18.00
CA LEU A 78 4.44 10.40 -18.91
C LEU A 78 5.65 10.04 -19.75
N ASN A 79 6.64 9.35 -19.17
CA ASN A 79 7.77 8.82 -19.92
C ASN A 79 7.33 7.84 -21.00
N HIS A 80 6.37 6.95 -20.71
CA HIS A 80 5.84 6.01 -21.71
C HIS A 80 5.07 6.70 -22.84
N LEU A 81 4.41 7.82 -22.55
CA LEU A 81 3.66 8.61 -23.53
C LEU A 81 4.51 9.67 -24.23
N SER A 82 5.78 9.85 -23.84
CA SER A 82 6.66 10.94 -24.31
C SER A 82 6.06 12.34 -24.11
N ILE A 83 5.30 12.52 -23.03
CA ILE A 83 4.66 13.80 -22.65
C ILE A 83 5.53 14.48 -21.60
N SER A 84 5.69 15.80 -21.68
CA SER A 84 6.45 16.55 -20.68
C SER A 84 5.65 16.66 -19.37
N PRO A 85 6.28 16.53 -18.19
CA PRO A 85 5.62 16.82 -16.91
C PRO A 85 4.99 18.21 -16.81
N ASP A 86 5.51 19.19 -17.56
CA ASP A 86 5.02 20.57 -17.59
C ASP A 86 3.67 20.72 -18.30
N GLU A 87 3.25 19.69 -19.05
CA GLU A 87 1.99 19.67 -19.79
C GLU A 87 0.83 19.07 -18.98
N VAL A 88 1.07 18.73 -17.70
CA VAL A 88 0.11 18.04 -16.84
C VAL A 88 -0.09 18.79 -15.53
N GLU A 89 -1.33 19.18 -15.24
CA GLU A 89 -1.72 19.69 -13.93
C GLU A 89 -2.16 18.54 -13.00
N LEU A 90 -1.55 18.46 -11.82
CA LEU A 90 -1.94 17.54 -10.75
C LEU A 90 -2.77 18.30 -9.69
N ILE A 91 -3.92 17.74 -9.32
CA ILE A 91 -4.87 18.29 -8.34
C ILE A 91 -4.55 17.76 -6.93
#